data_AF-A0A9P4WS90-F1
#
_entry.id   AF-A0A9P4WS90-F1
#
_cell.length_a   1.000
_cell.length_b   1.000
_cell.length_c   1.000
_cell.angle_alpha   90.00
_cell.angle_beta   90.00
_cell.angle_gamma   90.00
#
_symmetry.space_group_name_H-M   'P 1'
#
loop_
_entity.id
_entity.type
_entity.pdbx_description
1 polymer ?
#
loop_
_entity_poly.entity_id
_entity_poly.type
_entity_poly.pdbx_seq_one_letter_code
_entity_poly.pdbx_strand_id
1 'polypeptide(L)' 'MREVNELYKEGKFNALGLSNYPAWEVAEIHNVAKERGWVLPRIYQAIYNCFTREIERELIPYLRKYGMELVT' A
#
# COMPACT_ATOMS: atom_id res chain seq x y z
N MET A 1 -3.19 9.53 -7.05
CA MET A 1 -3.60 9.65 -5.63
C MET A 1 -4.71 10.66 -5.36
N ARG A 2 -4.75 11.82 -6.06
CA ARG A 2 -5.83 12.82 -5.87
C ARG A 2 -7.22 12.24 -6.15
N GLU A 3 -7.41 11.65 -7.31
CA GLU A 3 -8.69 11.10 -7.76
C GLU A 3 -9.16 9.97 -6.84
N VAL A 4 -8.23 9.08 -6.45
CA VAL A 4 -8.49 8.00 -5.47
C VAL A 4 -9.00 8.56 -4.15
N ASN A 5 -8.41 9.66 -3.68
CA ASN A 5 -8.85 10.33 -2.45
C ASN A 5 -10.24 10.96 -2.59
N GLU A 6 -10.58 11.52 -3.75
CA GLU A 6 -11.94 12.04 -3.98
C GLU A 6 -12.96 10.91 -4.01
N LEU A 7 -12.65 9.78 -4.66
CA LEU A 7 -13.50 8.58 -4.63
C LEU A 7 -13.68 8.01 -3.21
N TYR A 8 -12.66 8.12 -2.36
CA TYR A 8 -12.75 7.75 -0.94
C TYR A 8 -13.68 8.70 -0.17
N LYS A 9 -13.57 10.01 -0.39
CA LYS A 9 -14.46 11.02 0.22
C LYS A 9 -15.91 10.86 -0.24
N GLU A 10 -16.12 10.45 -1.49
CA GLU A 10 -17.43 10.09 -2.04
C GLU A 10 -18.00 8.79 -1.45
N GLY A 11 -17.23 8.06 -0.65
CA GLY A 11 -17.67 6.82 0.01
C GLY A 11 -17.76 5.61 -0.92
N LYS A 12 -17.09 5.65 -2.09
CA LYS A 12 -17.16 4.53 -3.05
C LYS A 12 -16.38 3.29 -2.60
N PHE A 13 -15.46 3.44 -1.65
CA PHE A 13 -14.71 2.34 -1.04
C PHE A 13 -14.22 2.71 0.37
N ASN A 14 -13.91 1.70 1.17
CA ASN A 14 -13.55 1.87 2.59
C ASN A 14 -12.05 1.81 2.89
N ALA A 15 -11.24 1.22 2.00
CA ALA A 15 -9.80 1.09 2.19
C ALA A 15 -9.07 1.09 0.84
N LEU A 16 -7.89 1.71 0.82
CA LEU A 16 -6.99 1.69 -0.33
C LEU A 16 -6.04 0.49 -0.24
N GLY A 17 -6.03 -0.31 -1.30
CA GLY A 17 -5.07 -1.39 -1.52
C GLY A 17 -4.08 -1.06 -2.63
N LEU A 18 -2.84 -1.54 -2.51
CA LEU A 18 -1.83 -1.51 -3.57
C LEU A 18 -1.46 -2.94 -3.97
N SER A 19 -1.05 -3.15 -5.22
CA SER A 19 -0.61 -4.45 -5.71
C SER A 19 0.52 -4.31 -6.70
N ASN A 20 1.51 -5.21 -6.64
CA ASN A 20 2.63 -5.29 -7.58
C ASN A 20 3.50 -4.02 -7.69
N TYR A 21 3.54 -3.20 -6.63
CA TYR A 21 4.40 -2.03 -6.51
C TYR A 21 5.68 -2.35 -5.71
N PRO A 22 6.88 -1.98 -6.18
CA PRO A 22 8.09 -2.17 -5.40
C PRO A 22 8.05 -1.34 -4.10
N ALA A 23 8.78 -1.76 -3.07
CA ALA A 23 8.72 -1.17 -1.73
C ALA A 23 8.98 0.35 -1.71
N TRP A 24 9.88 0.84 -2.58
CA TRP A 24 10.19 2.27 -2.69
C TRP A 24 9.01 3.08 -3.25
N GLU A 25 8.25 2.53 -4.20
CA GLU A 25 7.10 3.21 -4.79
C GLU A 25 5.92 3.22 -3.81
N VAL A 26 5.74 2.13 -3.04
CA VAL A 26 4.80 2.11 -1.91
C VAL A 26 5.14 3.19 -0.89
N ALA A 27 6.43 3.36 -0.59
CA ALA A 27 6.90 4.40 0.31
C ALA A 27 6.60 5.81 -0.20
N GLU A 28 6.83 6.05 -1.49
CA GLU A 28 6.52 7.32 -2.13
C GLU A 28 5.02 7.61 -2.10
N ILE A 29 4.18 6.65 -2.49
CA ILE A 29 2.71 6.78 -2.47
C ILE A 29 2.22 7.09 -1.05
N HIS A 30 2.71 6.34 -0.06
CA HIS A 30 2.36 6.55 1.34
C HIS A 30 2.78 7.94 1.83
N ASN A 31 3.99 8.40 1.51
CA ASN A 31 4.48 9.71 1.93
C ASN A 31 3.69 10.85 1.28
N VAL A 32 3.43 10.78 -0.03
CA VAL A 32 2.62 11.78 -0.75
C VAL A 32 1.21 11.85 -0.17
N ALA A 33 0.60 10.70 0.13
CA ALA A 33 -0.71 10.65 0.74
C ALA A 33 -0.70 11.25 2.16
N LYS A 34 0.32 10.94 2.96
CA LYS A 34 0.47 11.45 4.32
C LYS A 34 0.66 12.97 4.36
N GLU A 35 1.54 13.51 3.51
CA GLU A 35 1.82 14.95 3.44
C GLU A 35 0.60 15.77 3.05
N ARG A 36 -0.27 15.21 2.19
CA ARG A 36 -1.46 15.89 1.68
C ARG A 36 -2.73 15.58 2.49
N GLY A 37 -2.63 14.78 3.55
CA GLY A 37 -3.78 14.36 4.34
C GLY A 37 -4.80 13.52 3.56
N TRP A 38 -4.34 12.75 2.57
CA TRP A 38 -5.16 11.87 1.75
C TRP A 38 -5.31 10.48 2.37
N VAL A 39 -6.25 9.69 1.83
CA VAL A 39 -6.40 8.28 2.18
C VAL A 39 -5.07 7.53 2.05
N LEU A 40 -4.66 6.89 3.14
CA LEU A 40 -3.43 6.08 3.19
C LEU A 40 -3.72 4.66 2.71
N PRO A 41 -2.78 4.04 1.96
CA PRO A 41 -2.83 2.61 1.69
C PRO A 41 -2.85 1.82 3.00
N ARG A 42 -3.79 0.87 3.13
CA ARG A 42 -3.90 -0.01 4.30
C ARG A 42 -3.65 -1.47 3.94
N ILE A 43 -3.88 -1.86 2.69
CA ILE A 43 -3.76 -3.23 2.22
C ILE A 43 -2.69 -3.28 1.13
N TYR A 44 -1.90 -4.34 1.11
CA TYR A 44 -0.98 -4.63 0.02
C TYR A 44 -1.17 -6.07 -0.46
N GLN A 45 -1.42 -6.24 -1.76
CA GLN A 45 -1.52 -7.53 -2.42
C GLN A 45 -0.19 -7.88 -3.11
N ALA A 46 0.43 -8.99 -2.73
CA ALA A 46 1.72 -9.42 -3.26
C ALA A 46 1.71 -10.88 -3.70
N ILE A 47 2.52 -11.21 -4.72
CA ILE A 47 2.84 -12.61 -5.01
C ILE A 47 3.79 -13.12 -3.93
N TYR A 48 3.35 -14.13 -3.18
CA TYR A 48 4.17 -14.77 -2.14
C TYR A 48 3.92 -16.27 -2.10
N ASN A 49 4.96 -17.05 -2.37
CA ASN A 49 4.90 -18.51 -2.35
C ASN A 49 6.31 -19.10 -2.13
N CYS A 50 6.44 -20.42 -2.04
CA CYS A 50 7.73 -21.08 -1.78
C CYS A 50 8.83 -20.74 -2.81
N PHE A 51 8.45 -20.37 -4.04
CA PHE A 51 9.38 -20.00 -5.11
C PHE A 51 9.61 -18.48 -5.20
N THR A 52 8.65 -17.67 -4.76
CA THR A 52 8.69 -16.20 -4.87
C THR A 52 8.61 -15.56 -3.49
N ARG A 53 9.78 -15.22 -2.92
CA ARG A 53 9.94 -14.69 -1.55
C ARG A 53 10.70 -13.37 -1.48
N GLU A 54 10.93 -12.71 -2.62
CA GLU A 54 11.72 -11.47 -2.71
C GLU A 54 11.16 -10.34 -1.85
N ILE A 55 9.84 -10.30 -1.68
CA ILE A 55 9.13 -9.32 -0.86
C ILE A 55 9.53 -9.33 0.63
N GLU A 56 10.12 -10.41 1.13
CA GLU A 56 10.52 -10.52 2.54
C GLU A 56 11.62 -9.53 2.93
N ARG A 57 12.47 -9.15 1.98
CA ARG A 57 13.66 -8.34 2.26
C ARG A 57 13.32 -6.89 2.56
N GLU A 58 12.39 -6.31 1.80
CA GLU A 58 12.10 -4.87 1.85
C GLU A 58 10.62 -4.58 2.09
N LEU A 59 9.74 -5.26 1.35
CA LEU A 59 8.32 -4.97 1.37
C LEU A 59 7.67 -5.39 2.69
N ILE A 60 7.88 -6.62 3.18
CA ILE A 60 7.27 -7.07 4.44
C ILE A 60 7.71 -6.20 5.64
N PRO A 61 9.01 -5.88 5.83
CA PRO A 61 9.43 -4.94 6.86
C PRO A 61 8.78 -3.57 6.73
N TYR A 62 8.65 -3.06 5.49
CA TYR A 62 7.96 -1.79 5.23
C TYR A 62 6.49 -1.85 5.65
N LEU A 63 5.73 -2.85 5.17
CA LEU A 63 4.31 -3.01 5.49
C LEU A 63 4.07 -3.08 7.00
N ARG A 64 4.91 -3.84 7.72
CA ARG A 64 4.83 -3.92 9.20
C ARG A 64 5.11 -2.59 9.89
N LYS A 65 6.11 -1.84 9.42
CA LYS A 65 6.48 -0.53 10.00
C LYS A 65 5.36 0.51 9.85
N TYR A 66 4.62 0.47 8.74
CA TYR A 66 3.56 1.43 8.42
C TYR A 66 2.15 0.90 8.69
N GLY A 67 2.02 -0.28 9.32
CA GLY A 67 0.74 -0.85 9.72
C GLY A 67 -0.15 -1.29 8.55
N MET A 68 0.45 -1.71 7.44
CA MET A 68 -0.26 -2.23 6.28
C MET A 68 -0.43 -3.75 6.35
N GLU A 69 -1.62 -4.22 6.00
CA GLU A 69 -1.99 -5.63 5.94
C GLU A 69 -1.50 -6.24 4.62
N LEU A 70 -0.75 -7.34 4.70
CA LEU A 70 -0.30 -8.10 3.54
C LEU A 70 -1.35 -9.17 3.18
N VAL A 71 -1.79 -9.17 1.93
CA VAL A 71 -2.66 -10.18 1.31
C VAL A 71 -1.87 -10.85 0.17
N THR A 72 -1.93 -12.18 0.07
CA THR A 72 -1.13 -12.97 -0.88
C THR A 72 -1.98 -13.98 -1.61
#